data_AF-A0A4S9ST23-F1
#
_entry.id   AF-A0A4S9ST23-F1
#
_cell.length_a   1.000
_cell.length_b   1.000
_cell.length_c   1.000
_cell.angle_alpha   90.00
_cell.angle_beta   90.00
_cell.angle_gamma   90.00
#
_symmetry.space_group_name_H-M   'P 1'
#
loop_
_entity.id
_entity.type
_entity.pdbx_description
1 polymer ?
#
loop_
_entity_poly.entity_id
_entity_poly.type
_entity_poly.pdbx_seq_one_letter_code
_entity_poly.pdbx_strand_id
1 'polypeptide(L)'
;MSPTSTTAMPPPPPDLEKSSTPLPDPSDLTTYPEGGTRAWLVVLGAWCGLTASIGLYNTTGVFSVIISNTKLTSSSSTSIGWIFSIYAFMVWIVEYYQIFLAFSLLTGLGSSLLLTPSMACVAHWFDARRGLASGVAWTGSGVGGVLFPLLIQGLLPHIGWAWCIRVTAFILLFLCILSILLCRSRISPSPRKDATSLWRATLPDYHIFLDGTGAMAFTTLGVLFVDLAYFIPITYLPSYYLSRQNLPTSSTISGSAAFGYQLLAILNASSCFGRLISGSLGDHFGHYNTMIISLFLCVLSIFALWLPDIVTTSSDSPVLLIIFVIIFGF
;
A
#
# COMPACT_ATOMS: atom_id res chain seq x y z
N MET A 1 7.56 82.94 23.76
CA MET A 1 8.61 81.93 23.54
C MET A 1 8.39 80.82 24.55
N SER A 2 7.79 79.74 24.11
CA SER A 2 7.41 78.55 24.90
C SER A 2 8.60 77.58 24.98
N PRO A 3 8.85 76.93 26.14
CA PRO A 3 9.88 75.90 26.23
C PRO A 3 9.36 74.57 25.69
N THR A 4 10.14 73.95 24.81
CA THR A 4 9.91 72.66 24.16
C THR A 4 10.06 71.51 25.16
N SER A 5 9.01 70.70 25.30
CA SER A 5 9.00 69.46 26.08
C SER A 5 9.75 68.36 25.34
N THR A 6 10.86 67.87 25.90
CA THR A 6 11.56 66.65 25.48
C THR A 6 10.79 65.42 25.94
N THR A 7 10.06 64.77 25.04
CA THR A 7 9.47 63.44 25.25
C THR A 7 10.57 62.38 25.21
N ALA A 8 10.81 61.72 26.34
CA ALA A 8 11.71 60.57 26.43
C ALA A 8 11.11 59.37 25.66
N MET A 9 11.92 58.70 24.83
CA MET A 9 11.54 57.46 24.14
C MET A 9 11.30 56.32 25.15
N PRO A 10 10.30 55.45 24.92
CA PRO A 10 10.12 54.24 25.72
C PRO A 10 11.30 53.25 25.50
N PRO A 11 11.64 52.42 26.50
CA PRO A 11 12.73 51.46 26.39
C PRO A 11 12.46 50.42 25.29
N PRO A 12 13.52 49.90 24.64
CA PRO A 12 13.38 48.89 23.60
C PRO A 12 12.74 47.61 24.18
N PRO A 13 11.94 46.87 23.39
CA PRO A 13 11.33 45.64 23.83
C PRO A 13 12.42 44.61 24.21
N PRO A 14 12.18 43.75 25.22
CA PRO A 14 13.17 42.77 25.67
C PRO A 14 13.58 41.83 24.53
N ASP A 15 14.88 41.65 24.39
CA ASP A 15 15.52 40.82 23.35
C ASP A 15 14.86 39.43 23.28
N LEU A 16 14.15 39.18 22.17
CA LEU A 16 13.58 37.88 21.80
C LEU A 16 14.66 36.83 21.45
N GLU A 17 15.94 37.12 21.69
CA GLU A 17 17.09 36.27 21.31
C GLU A 17 17.38 35.11 22.29
N LYS A 18 16.56 34.89 23.33
CA LYS A 18 16.77 33.82 24.33
C LYS A 18 15.70 32.74 24.36
N SER A 19 15.20 32.33 23.19
CA SER A 19 14.48 31.05 23.06
C SER A 19 14.84 30.31 21.77
N SER A 20 16.13 30.24 21.44
CA SER A 20 16.62 29.17 20.58
C SER A 20 16.87 27.95 21.46
N THR A 21 15.91 27.03 21.50
CA THR A 21 16.24 25.64 21.87
C THR A 21 17.48 25.23 21.07
N PRO A 22 18.52 24.64 21.69
CA PRO A 22 19.70 24.21 20.95
C PRO A 22 19.26 23.36 19.76
N LEU A 23 19.84 23.62 18.59
CA LEU A 23 19.66 22.72 17.44
C LEU A 23 20.03 21.31 17.92
N PRO A 24 19.21 20.28 17.62
CA PRO A 24 19.57 18.91 17.95
C PRO A 24 20.98 18.64 17.42
N ASP A 25 21.84 18.07 18.27
CA ASP A 25 23.19 17.71 17.87
C ASP A 25 23.08 16.75 16.65
N PRO A 26 23.80 16.97 15.53
CA PRO A 26 23.74 16.08 14.37
C PRO A 26 24.05 14.60 14.71
N SER A 27 24.67 14.33 15.86
CA SER A 27 24.85 12.98 16.41
C SER A 27 23.57 12.30 16.95
N ASP A 28 22.55 13.07 17.34
CA ASP A 28 21.24 12.53 17.78
C ASP A 28 20.37 12.08 16.58
N LEU A 29 20.67 12.57 15.37
CA LEU A 29 20.02 12.14 14.11
C LEU A 29 20.59 10.83 13.57
N THR A 30 21.77 10.40 14.03
CA THR A 30 22.47 9.21 13.51
C THR A 30 22.38 7.99 14.42
N THR A 31 21.90 8.15 15.65
CA THR A 31 21.71 7.03 16.58
C THR A 31 20.28 6.51 16.49
N TYR A 32 20.07 5.36 15.86
CA TYR A 32 18.77 4.69 15.78
C TYR A 32 18.52 3.85 17.05
N PRO A 33 17.29 3.78 17.58
CA PRO A 33 16.99 3.00 18.78
C PRO A 33 17.04 1.49 18.51
N GLU A 34 16.95 1.07 17.23
CA GLU A 34 17.00 -0.32 16.75
C GLU A 34 16.00 -1.27 17.45
N GLY A 35 14.98 -0.73 18.12
CA GLY A 35 14.00 -1.50 18.88
C GLY A 35 13.37 -0.75 20.05
N GLY A 36 12.89 -1.52 21.04
CA GLY A 36 12.13 -1.03 22.18
C GLY A 36 10.61 -0.98 21.94
N THR A 37 9.84 -0.90 23.01
CA THR A 37 8.36 -0.93 22.95
C THR A 37 7.80 0.19 22.07
N ARG A 38 8.38 1.39 22.14
CA ARG A 38 7.96 2.53 21.31
C ARG A 38 8.20 2.28 19.81
N ALA A 39 9.36 1.74 19.42
CA ALA A 39 9.66 1.46 18.01
C ALA A 39 8.71 0.39 17.44
N TRP A 40 8.46 -0.69 18.19
CA TRP A 40 7.54 -1.74 17.77
C TRP A 40 6.06 -1.30 17.79
N LEU A 41 5.68 -0.36 18.65
CA LEU A 41 4.36 0.28 18.58
C LEU A 41 4.21 1.11 17.29
N VAL A 42 5.27 1.80 16.82
CA VAL A 42 5.24 2.48 15.52
C VAL A 42 5.08 1.46 14.38
N VAL A 43 5.77 0.32 14.44
CA VAL A 43 5.60 -0.77 13.46
C VAL A 43 4.15 -1.29 13.48
N LEU A 44 3.54 -1.45 14.66
CA LEU A 44 2.12 -1.83 14.78
C LEU A 44 1.19 -0.76 14.19
N GLY A 45 1.49 0.52 14.41
CA GLY A 45 0.75 1.62 13.79
C GLY A 45 0.81 1.59 12.27
N ALA A 46 2.01 1.35 11.73
CA ALA A 46 2.21 1.20 10.29
C ALA A 46 1.51 -0.05 9.75
N TRP A 47 1.56 -1.16 10.48
CA TRP A 47 0.84 -2.39 10.17
C TRP A 47 -0.67 -2.14 10.03
N CYS A 48 -1.29 -1.44 10.98
CA CYS A 48 -2.71 -1.09 10.92
C CYS A 48 -3.04 -0.19 9.71
N GLY A 49 -2.19 0.79 9.41
CA GLY A 49 -2.34 1.66 8.25
C GLY A 49 -2.25 0.89 6.92
N LEU A 50 -1.30 -0.04 6.82
CA LEU A 50 -1.10 -0.89 5.65
C LEU A 50 -2.22 -1.93 5.48
N THR A 51 -2.75 -2.48 6.57
CA THR A 51 -3.96 -3.32 6.55
C THR A 51 -5.13 -2.53 5.98
N ALA A 52 -5.39 -1.31 6.48
CA ALA A 52 -6.52 -0.50 6.02
C ALA A 52 -6.39 -0.05 4.56
N SER A 53 -5.17 0.32 4.14
CA SER A 53 -4.90 0.81 2.79
C SER A 53 -4.78 -0.33 1.77
N ILE A 54 -3.70 -1.11 1.82
CA ILE A 54 -3.38 -2.11 0.80
C ILE A 54 -4.26 -3.37 0.94
N GLY A 55 -4.72 -3.68 2.15
CA GLY A 55 -5.66 -4.79 2.35
C GLY A 55 -7.00 -4.57 1.64
N LEU A 56 -7.53 -3.34 1.66
CA LEU A 56 -8.74 -2.99 0.91
C LEU A 56 -8.49 -3.06 -0.60
N TYR A 57 -7.31 -2.66 -1.08
CA TYR A 57 -6.94 -2.78 -2.49
C TYR A 57 -6.98 -4.21 -3.01
N ASN A 58 -6.51 -5.18 -2.23
CA ASN A 58 -6.58 -6.59 -2.60
C ASN A 58 -8.02 -7.12 -2.71
N THR A 59 -9.00 -6.37 -2.21
CA THR A 59 -10.44 -6.69 -2.29
C THR A 59 -11.10 -6.12 -3.56
N THR A 60 -10.41 -5.23 -4.30
CA THR A 60 -10.95 -4.58 -5.50
C THR A 60 -11.37 -5.57 -6.58
N GLY A 61 -10.63 -6.68 -6.77
CA GLY A 61 -11.00 -7.76 -7.69
C GLY A 61 -12.31 -8.45 -7.31
N VAL A 62 -12.55 -8.64 -6.00
CA VAL A 62 -13.80 -9.21 -5.48
C VAL A 62 -14.96 -8.23 -5.64
N PHE A 63 -14.74 -6.95 -5.35
CA PHE A 63 -15.73 -5.91 -5.60
C PHE A 63 -16.11 -5.80 -7.08
N SER A 64 -15.13 -5.89 -7.99
CA SER A 64 -15.39 -5.87 -9.44
C SER A 64 -16.36 -6.97 -9.87
N VAL A 65 -16.14 -8.20 -9.38
CA VAL A 65 -17.01 -9.34 -9.71
C VAL A 65 -18.37 -9.26 -9.01
N ILE A 66 -18.43 -8.76 -7.76
CA ILE A 66 -19.72 -8.58 -7.08
C ILE A 66 -20.53 -7.49 -7.76
N ILE A 67 -19.91 -6.35 -8.10
CA ILE A 67 -20.56 -5.24 -8.79
C ILE A 67 -21.01 -5.69 -10.19
N SER A 68 -20.21 -6.48 -10.92
CA SER A 68 -20.64 -7.00 -12.22
C SER A 68 -21.87 -7.90 -12.11
N ASN A 69 -21.90 -8.83 -11.16
CA ASN A 69 -23.03 -9.75 -11.00
C ASN A 69 -24.28 -9.11 -10.37
N THR A 70 -24.12 -8.10 -9.51
CA THR A 70 -25.26 -7.48 -8.78
C THR A 70 -25.76 -6.18 -9.41
N LYS A 71 -24.94 -5.50 -10.22
CA LYS A 71 -25.25 -4.17 -10.79
C LYS A 71 -25.02 -4.04 -12.30
N LEU A 72 -24.12 -4.81 -12.91
CA LEU A 72 -23.72 -4.68 -14.32
C LEU A 72 -23.81 -6.01 -15.09
N THR A 73 -25.01 -6.58 -15.17
CA THR A 73 -25.28 -7.93 -15.73
C THR A 73 -24.97 -8.09 -17.23
N SER A 74 -24.54 -7.04 -17.94
CA SER A 74 -24.42 -7.02 -19.42
C SER A 74 -23.07 -6.56 -19.98
N SER A 75 -21.93 -6.78 -19.29
CA SER A 75 -20.62 -6.36 -19.82
C SER A 75 -19.49 -7.40 -19.63
N SER A 76 -18.69 -7.59 -20.70
CA SER A 76 -17.66 -8.63 -20.85
C SER A 76 -16.45 -8.45 -19.93
N SER A 77 -16.01 -9.54 -19.30
CA SER A 77 -14.89 -9.61 -18.34
C SER A 77 -13.53 -9.19 -18.91
N THR A 78 -13.32 -9.32 -20.22
CA THR A 78 -12.08 -8.91 -20.90
C THR A 78 -12.10 -7.44 -21.31
N SER A 79 -13.30 -6.90 -21.59
CA SER A 79 -13.47 -5.46 -21.83
C SER A 79 -13.18 -4.69 -20.54
N ILE A 80 -13.65 -5.17 -19.38
CA ILE A 80 -13.49 -4.53 -18.05
C ILE A 80 -12.02 -4.29 -17.66
N GLY A 81 -11.10 -5.19 -18.00
CA GLY A 81 -9.67 -5.07 -17.67
C GLY A 81 -8.93 -3.94 -18.41
N TRP A 82 -9.23 -3.72 -19.69
CA TRP A 82 -8.68 -2.62 -20.49
C TRP A 82 -9.50 -1.34 -20.34
N ILE A 83 -10.76 -1.49 -19.94
CA ILE A 83 -11.67 -0.42 -19.62
C ILE A 83 -11.18 0.37 -18.40
N PHE A 84 -10.70 -0.26 -17.32
CA PHE A 84 -10.32 0.52 -16.13
C PHE A 84 -9.14 1.48 -16.31
N SER A 85 -8.26 1.27 -17.29
CA SER A 85 -7.10 2.16 -17.53
C SER A 85 -7.32 3.19 -18.66
N ILE A 86 -8.17 2.91 -19.66
CA ILE A 86 -8.40 3.80 -20.82
C ILE A 86 -9.85 4.31 -20.92
N TYR A 87 -10.84 3.61 -20.35
CA TYR A 87 -12.26 4.02 -20.25
C TYR A 87 -12.49 5.02 -19.11
N ALA A 88 -11.61 5.05 -18.10
CA ALA A 88 -11.59 6.03 -17.01
C ALA A 88 -11.46 7.50 -17.50
N PHE A 89 -10.99 7.70 -18.74
CA PHE A 89 -10.93 9.02 -19.37
C PHE A 89 -12.16 9.34 -20.25
N MET A 90 -12.93 8.32 -20.69
CA MET A 90 -14.00 8.47 -21.70
C MET A 90 -15.44 8.27 -21.19
N VAL A 91 -15.66 7.75 -19.97
CA VAL A 91 -17.03 7.48 -19.43
C VAL A 91 -17.60 8.66 -18.64
N TRP A 92 -17.32 9.85 -19.16
CA TRP A 92 -17.73 11.12 -18.61
C TRP A 92 -19.12 11.55 -19.11
N ILE A 93 -20.14 10.67 -19.20
CA ILE A 93 -21.53 11.09 -19.47
C ILE A 93 -22.52 10.19 -18.68
N VAL A 94 -22.90 10.71 -17.50
CA VAL A 94 -24.11 10.50 -16.64
C VAL A 94 -24.23 9.25 -15.73
N GLU A 95 -24.37 9.52 -14.41
CA GLU A 95 -24.68 8.68 -13.23
C GLU A 95 -23.59 7.87 -12.49
N TYR A 96 -22.55 7.34 -13.13
CA TYR A 96 -21.59 6.40 -12.48
C TYR A 96 -20.40 7.03 -11.73
N TYR A 97 -20.30 8.38 -11.70
CA TYR A 97 -19.11 9.07 -11.17
C TYR A 97 -18.87 8.83 -9.68
N GLN A 98 -19.93 8.68 -8.88
CA GLN A 98 -19.81 8.64 -7.41
C GLN A 98 -19.09 7.39 -6.92
N ILE A 99 -19.38 6.25 -7.54
CA ILE A 99 -18.72 4.97 -7.22
C ILE A 99 -17.25 5.04 -7.63
N PHE A 100 -16.95 5.60 -8.80
CA PHE A 100 -15.57 5.75 -9.28
C PHE A 100 -14.75 6.77 -8.47
N LEU A 101 -15.28 7.96 -8.20
CA LEU A 101 -14.59 8.99 -7.41
C LEU A 101 -14.38 8.53 -5.96
N ALA A 102 -15.38 7.90 -5.35
CA ALA A 102 -15.25 7.38 -4.00
C ALA A 102 -14.33 6.15 -3.92
N PHE A 103 -14.32 5.28 -4.92
CA PHE A 103 -13.55 4.04 -4.86
C PHE A 103 -12.12 4.17 -5.40
N SER A 104 -11.91 4.90 -6.50
CA SER A 104 -10.59 5.02 -7.13
C SER A 104 -9.82 6.23 -6.61
N LEU A 105 -10.42 7.42 -6.59
CA LEU A 105 -9.70 8.64 -6.21
C LEU A 105 -9.51 8.74 -4.70
N LEU A 106 -10.58 8.54 -3.92
CA LEU A 106 -10.50 8.65 -2.47
C LEU A 106 -9.70 7.50 -1.84
N THR A 107 -9.89 6.25 -2.27
CA THR A 107 -9.06 5.13 -1.81
C THR A 107 -7.62 5.26 -2.29
N GLY A 108 -7.42 5.72 -3.54
CA GLY A 108 -6.14 6.18 -4.11
C GLY A 108 -5.36 7.11 -3.21
N LEU A 109 -5.92 8.29 -3.05
CA LEU A 109 -5.32 9.37 -2.29
C LEU A 109 -5.16 8.99 -0.81
N GLY A 110 -6.21 8.42 -0.20
CA GLY A 110 -6.19 7.99 1.18
C GLY A 110 -5.10 6.94 1.45
N SER A 111 -4.89 6.02 0.52
CA SER A 111 -3.84 5.02 0.62
C SER A 111 -2.45 5.59 0.48
N SER A 112 -2.21 6.49 -0.47
CA SER A 112 -0.92 7.19 -0.60
C SER A 112 -0.59 8.00 0.65
N LEU A 113 -1.59 8.64 1.24
CA LEU A 113 -1.48 9.42 2.47
C LEU A 113 -1.33 8.56 3.74
N LEU A 114 -1.67 7.26 3.69
CA LEU A 114 -1.42 6.32 4.79
C LEU A 114 -0.07 5.61 4.64
N LEU A 115 0.23 5.10 3.45
CA LEU A 115 1.42 4.32 3.14
C LEU A 115 2.70 5.11 3.41
N THR A 116 2.81 6.30 2.80
CA THR A 116 4.03 7.11 2.83
C THR A 116 4.46 7.50 4.25
N PRO A 117 3.61 8.14 5.07
CA PRO A 117 4.02 8.51 6.42
C PRO A 117 4.18 7.31 7.35
N SER A 118 3.40 6.23 7.16
CA SER A 118 3.56 5.00 7.96
C SER A 118 4.94 4.38 7.74
N MET A 119 5.36 4.25 6.49
CA MET A 119 6.68 3.70 6.15
C MET A 119 7.82 4.64 6.52
N ALA A 120 7.65 5.95 6.32
CA ALA A 120 8.63 6.95 6.74
C ALA A 120 8.86 6.92 8.26
N CYS A 121 7.79 6.78 9.05
CA CYS A 121 7.91 6.61 10.49
C CYS A 121 8.75 5.38 10.84
N VAL A 122 8.47 4.21 10.26
CA VAL A 122 9.27 2.99 10.52
C VAL A 122 10.76 3.21 10.21
N ALA A 123 11.07 3.87 9.09
CA ALA A 123 12.45 4.16 8.69
C ALA A 123 13.21 5.09 9.67
N HIS A 124 12.51 5.95 10.44
CA HIS A 124 13.13 6.81 11.45
C HIS A 124 13.51 6.07 12.75
N TRP A 125 12.94 4.88 12.98
CA TRP A 125 13.18 4.10 14.20
C TRP A 125 14.11 2.90 14.00
N PHE A 126 14.34 2.48 12.76
CA PHE A 126 15.20 1.35 12.43
C PHE A 126 16.13 1.69 11.27
N ASP A 127 17.40 1.33 11.38
CA ASP A 127 18.40 1.41 10.31
C ASP A 127 18.97 0.02 10.03
N ALA A 128 19.57 -0.63 11.02
CA ALA A 128 20.18 -1.96 10.87
C ALA A 128 19.17 -3.10 10.67
N ARG A 129 17.94 -2.94 11.19
CA ARG A 129 16.84 -3.91 11.03
C ARG A 129 15.66 -3.33 10.24
N ARG A 130 15.93 -2.35 9.37
CA ARG A 130 14.89 -1.60 8.66
C ARG A 130 14.08 -2.50 7.73
N GLY A 131 14.72 -3.45 7.05
CA GLY A 131 14.08 -4.43 6.19
C GLY A 131 13.12 -5.33 6.96
N LEU A 132 13.54 -5.89 8.09
CA LEU A 132 12.66 -6.69 8.95
C LEU A 132 11.48 -5.87 9.49
N ALA A 133 11.73 -4.67 10.03
CA ALA A 133 10.68 -3.82 10.58
C ALA A 133 9.66 -3.40 9.50
N SER A 134 10.15 -3.07 8.30
CA SER A 134 9.32 -2.78 7.14
C SER A 134 8.53 -4.01 6.70
N GLY A 135 9.18 -5.18 6.65
CA GLY A 135 8.55 -6.46 6.32
C GLY A 135 7.41 -6.80 7.26
N VAL A 136 7.62 -6.64 8.58
CA VAL A 136 6.57 -6.81 9.61
C VAL A 136 5.41 -5.87 9.34
N ALA A 137 5.65 -4.57 9.12
CA ALA A 137 4.58 -3.62 8.81
C ALA A 137 3.79 -4.04 7.55
N TRP A 138 4.49 -4.42 6.47
CA TRP A 138 3.88 -4.86 5.22
C TRP A 138 3.08 -6.16 5.34
N THR A 139 3.31 -7.03 6.33
CA THR A 139 2.42 -8.19 6.56
C THR A 139 0.97 -7.79 6.80
N GLY A 140 0.72 -6.57 7.29
CA GLY A 140 -0.63 -6.03 7.51
C GLY A 140 -1.46 -6.01 6.23
N SER A 141 -0.83 -5.77 5.09
CA SER A 141 -1.48 -5.81 3.78
C SER A 141 -1.97 -7.22 3.41
N GLY A 142 -1.18 -8.26 3.68
CA GLY A 142 -1.58 -9.65 3.40
C GLY A 142 -2.73 -10.09 4.31
N VAL A 143 -2.66 -9.74 5.60
CA VAL A 143 -3.77 -9.98 6.55
C VAL A 143 -5.04 -9.26 6.12
N GLY A 144 -4.95 -7.99 5.74
CA GLY A 144 -6.11 -7.24 5.23
C GLY A 144 -6.67 -7.81 3.93
N GLY A 145 -5.79 -8.26 3.03
CA GLY A 145 -6.18 -8.91 1.77
C GLY A 145 -6.89 -10.25 1.93
N VAL A 146 -6.72 -10.93 3.08
CA VAL A 146 -7.52 -12.12 3.44
C VAL A 146 -8.79 -11.72 4.19
N LEU A 147 -8.67 -10.79 5.13
CA LEU A 147 -9.75 -10.40 6.04
C LEU A 147 -10.93 -9.75 5.30
N PHE A 148 -10.69 -8.74 4.47
CA PHE A 148 -11.76 -7.96 3.86
C PHE A 148 -12.58 -8.74 2.82
N PRO A 149 -11.98 -9.52 1.90
CA PRO A 149 -12.76 -10.35 0.99
C PRO A 149 -13.66 -11.35 1.70
N LEU A 150 -13.14 -12.06 2.70
CA LEU A 150 -13.90 -13.05 3.47
C LEU A 150 -15.01 -12.40 4.30
N LEU A 151 -14.72 -11.24 4.91
CA LEU A 151 -15.73 -10.46 5.62
C LEU A 151 -16.88 -10.09 4.69
N ILE A 152 -16.58 -9.51 3.52
CA ILE A 152 -17.61 -9.08 2.57
C ILE A 152 -18.37 -10.28 2.03
N GLN A 153 -17.69 -11.35 1.65
CA GLN A 153 -18.32 -12.57 1.15
C GLN A 153 -19.26 -13.19 2.18
N GLY A 154 -18.86 -13.22 3.46
CA GLY A 154 -19.69 -13.77 4.54
C GLY A 154 -20.87 -12.87 4.92
N LEU A 155 -20.68 -11.54 4.95
CA LEU A 155 -21.72 -10.61 5.40
C LEU A 155 -22.74 -10.27 4.29
N LEU A 156 -22.31 -10.23 3.03
CA LEU A 156 -23.15 -9.77 1.93
C LEU A 156 -24.51 -10.51 1.81
N PRO A 157 -24.58 -11.85 1.95
CA PRO A 157 -25.86 -12.57 1.87
C PRO A 157 -26.80 -12.31 3.05
N HIS A 158 -26.28 -11.94 4.22
CA HIS A 158 -27.06 -11.83 5.45
C HIS A 158 -27.56 -10.41 5.73
N ILE A 159 -26.73 -9.39 5.49
CA ILE A 159 -27.03 -7.99 5.86
C ILE A 159 -27.14 -7.04 4.66
N GLY A 160 -26.88 -7.56 3.45
CA GLY A 160 -26.94 -6.79 2.21
C GLY A 160 -25.79 -5.79 2.04
N TRP A 161 -25.74 -5.21 0.84
CA TRP A 161 -24.62 -4.37 0.39
C TRP A 161 -24.34 -3.14 1.29
N ALA A 162 -25.39 -2.38 1.62
CA ALA A 162 -25.23 -1.11 2.34
C ALA A 162 -24.63 -1.28 3.74
N TRP A 163 -25.10 -2.27 4.50
CA TRP A 163 -24.56 -2.56 5.83
C TRP A 163 -23.19 -3.24 5.77
N CYS A 164 -22.94 -4.09 4.78
CA CYS A 164 -21.63 -4.67 4.54
C CYS A 164 -20.54 -3.58 4.35
N ILE A 165 -20.81 -2.59 3.49
CA ILE A 165 -19.90 -1.45 3.28
C ILE A 165 -19.71 -0.61 4.55
N ARG A 166 -20.76 -0.39 5.36
CA ARG A 166 -20.66 0.34 6.64
C ARG A 166 -19.80 -0.40 7.67
N VAL A 167 -19.96 -1.72 7.79
CA VAL A 167 -19.14 -2.54 8.69
C VAL A 167 -17.68 -2.46 8.28
N THR A 168 -17.38 -2.62 6.99
CA THR A 168 -16.02 -2.44 6.46
C THR A 168 -15.47 -1.06 6.77
N ALA A 169 -16.27 0.00 6.58
CA ALA A 169 -15.85 1.38 6.89
C ALA A 169 -15.55 1.58 8.39
N PHE A 170 -16.32 0.98 9.30
CA PHE A 170 -16.04 1.05 10.74
C PHE A 170 -14.73 0.35 11.12
N ILE A 171 -14.44 -0.80 10.50
CA ILE A 171 -13.17 -1.52 10.71
C ILE A 171 -12.00 -0.68 10.20
N LEU A 172 -12.12 -0.11 9.00
CA LEU A 172 -11.09 0.77 8.42
C LEU A 172 -10.87 2.00 9.30
N LEU A 173 -11.94 2.63 9.79
CA LEU A 173 -11.85 3.78 10.69
C LEU A 173 -11.09 3.43 11.98
N PHE A 174 -11.41 2.29 12.59
CA PHE A 174 -10.70 1.82 13.78
C PHE A 174 -9.21 1.60 13.53
N LEU A 175 -8.85 0.95 12.41
CA LEU A 175 -7.45 0.73 12.03
C LEU A 175 -6.72 2.05 11.73
N CYS A 176 -7.38 3.01 11.08
CA CYS A 176 -6.83 4.34 10.84
C CYS A 176 -6.60 5.12 12.14
N ILE A 177 -7.56 5.09 13.08
CA ILE A 177 -7.39 5.72 14.40
C ILE A 177 -6.17 5.11 15.11
N LEU A 178 -6.06 3.78 15.11
CA LEU A 178 -4.93 3.10 15.72
C LEU A 178 -3.60 3.48 15.05
N SER A 179 -3.57 3.56 13.72
CA SER A 179 -2.40 4.01 12.96
C SER A 179 -1.99 5.43 13.34
N ILE A 180 -2.94 6.37 13.41
CA ILE A 180 -2.68 7.77 13.79
C ILE A 180 -2.13 7.88 15.22
N LEU A 181 -2.68 7.11 16.16
CA LEU A 181 -2.25 7.16 17.56
C LEU A 181 -0.85 6.56 17.78
N LEU A 182 -0.51 5.54 17.01
CA LEU A 182 0.73 4.77 17.16
C LEU A 182 1.89 5.25 16.28
N CYS A 183 1.62 5.73 15.06
CA CYS A 183 2.64 6.27 14.16
C CYS A 183 3.15 7.61 14.69
N ARG A 184 4.34 7.59 15.29
CA ARG A 184 5.01 8.80 15.79
C ARG A 184 6.33 9.00 15.09
N SER A 185 6.50 10.19 14.49
CA SER A 185 7.82 10.63 14.02
C SER A 185 8.72 10.90 15.21
N ARG A 186 9.95 10.40 15.14
CA ARG A 186 11.01 10.72 16.10
C ARG A 186 11.74 12.02 15.75
N ILE A 187 11.98 12.23 14.45
CA ILE A 187 12.78 13.35 13.98
C ILE A 187 11.98 14.64 14.14
N SER A 188 12.45 15.53 15.01
CA SER A 188 11.87 16.86 15.15
C SER A 188 12.11 17.65 13.87
N PRO A 189 11.12 18.39 13.34
CA PRO A 189 11.34 19.27 12.20
C PRO A 189 12.49 20.23 12.53
N SER A 190 13.51 20.25 11.66
CA SER A 190 14.64 21.17 11.82
C SER A 190 14.13 22.62 11.89
N PRO A 191 14.60 23.46 12.82
CA PRO A 191 14.24 24.88 12.88
C PRO A 191 14.69 25.57 11.58
N ARG A 192 13.80 25.65 10.60
CA ARG A 192 14.10 26.31 9.32
C ARG A 192 14.13 27.81 9.53
N LYS A 193 15.26 28.43 9.16
CA LYS A 193 15.53 29.88 9.27
C LYS A 193 14.58 30.75 8.45
N ASP A 194 13.91 30.20 7.44
CA ASP A 194 12.95 30.93 6.60
C ASP A 194 11.60 30.22 6.53
N ALA A 195 10.56 30.89 7.06
CA ALA A 195 9.17 30.42 7.06
C ALA A 195 8.47 30.55 5.69
N THR A 196 9.16 31.05 4.66
CA THR A 196 8.52 31.54 3.42
C THR A 196 8.11 30.49 2.40
N SER A 197 8.30 29.18 2.62
CA SER A 197 7.49 28.20 1.89
C SER A 197 7.55 26.78 2.45
N LEU A 198 6.84 26.54 3.56
CA LEU A 198 6.61 25.18 4.06
C LEU A 198 6.09 24.23 2.96
N TRP A 199 5.26 24.75 2.04
CA TRP A 199 4.66 24.00 0.94
C TRP A 199 5.58 23.77 -0.27
N ARG A 200 6.51 24.69 -0.60
CA ARG A 200 7.45 24.48 -1.72
C ARG A 200 8.53 23.47 -1.34
N ALA A 201 8.93 23.44 -0.08
CA ALA A 201 9.91 22.49 0.41
C ALA A 201 9.36 21.06 0.60
N THR A 202 8.03 20.88 0.47
CA THR A 202 7.38 19.56 0.40
C THR A 202 7.06 19.13 -1.03
N LEU A 203 7.32 19.97 -2.04
CA LEU A 203 7.14 19.57 -3.43
C LEU A 203 8.20 18.52 -3.81
N PRO A 204 7.85 17.55 -4.68
CA PRO A 204 8.81 16.61 -5.23
C PRO A 204 9.96 17.36 -5.90
N ASP A 205 11.18 17.13 -5.43
CA ASP A 205 12.37 17.71 -6.03
C ASP A 205 12.88 16.78 -7.14
N TYR A 206 12.76 17.20 -8.40
CA TYR A 206 13.20 16.40 -9.55
C TYR A 206 14.73 16.28 -9.59
N HIS A 207 15.47 17.11 -8.85
CA HIS A 207 16.93 17.03 -8.79
C HIS A 207 17.43 15.70 -8.25
N ILE A 208 16.62 14.95 -7.47
CA ILE A 208 16.95 13.60 -7.00
C ILE A 208 17.16 12.59 -8.13
N PHE A 209 16.64 12.87 -9.33
CA PHE A 209 16.88 12.05 -10.51
C PHE A 209 18.12 12.49 -11.29
N LEU A 210 18.69 13.63 -10.94
CA LEU A 210 19.82 14.29 -11.60
C LEU A 210 21.13 14.18 -10.80
N ASP A 211 21.24 13.20 -9.91
CA ASP A 211 22.39 12.95 -9.03
C ASP A 211 23.68 12.51 -9.77
N GLY A 212 23.72 12.59 -11.10
CA GLY A 212 24.86 12.22 -11.95
C GLY A 212 25.09 10.72 -12.14
N THR A 213 24.58 9.87 -11.23
CA THR A 213 24.68 8.40 -11.33
C THR A 213 23.50 7.76 -12.06
N GLY A 214 22.35 8.43 -12.12
CA GLY A 214 21.11 7.90 -12.68
C GLY A 214 20.48 6.74 -11.89
N ALA A 215 21.10 6.28 -10.80
CA ALA A 215 20.70 5.09 -10.06
C ALA A 215 19.28 5.21 -9.47
N MET A 216 18.92 6.40 -8.97
CA MET A 216 17.57 6.68 -8.46
C MET A 216 16.51 6.63 -9.56
N ALA A 217 16.81 7.17 -10.74
CA ALA A 217 15.90 7.12 -11.89
C ALA A 217 15.69 5.68 -12.38
N PHE A 218 16.77 4.90 -12.52
CA PHE A 218 16.68 3.49 -12.91
C PHE A 218 15.95 2.64 -11.88
N THR A 219 16.22 2.85 -10.58
CA THR A 219 15.52 2.13 -9.50
C THR A 219 14.03 2.45 -9.52
N THR A 220 13.66 3.72 -9.67
CA THR A 220 12.26 4.17 -9.72
C THR A 220 11.53 3.58 -10.94
N LEU A 221 12.18 3.59 -12.11
CA LEU A 221 11.64 2.99 -13.33
C LEU A 221 11.46 1.48 -13.17
N GLY A 222 12.43 0.79 -12.54
CA GLY A 222 12.35 -0.63 -12.22
C GLY A 222 11.17 -0.95 -11.30
N VAL A 223 11.02 -0.21 -10.20
CA VAL A 223 9.89 -0.37 -9.26
C VAL A 223 8.55 -0.17 -9.97
N LEU A 224 8.44 0.81 -10.87
CA LEU A 224 7.22 1.02 -11.66
C LEU A 224 6.83 -0.20 -12.51
N PHE A 225 7.79 -0.85 -13.17
CA PHE A 225 7.51 -2.07 -13.94
C PHE A 225 7.18 -3.27 -13.05
N VAL A 226 7.84 -3.37 -11.90
CA VAL A 226 7.56 -4.43 -10.91
C VAL A 226 6.15 -4.29 -10.37
N ASP A 227 5.74 -3.09 -9.97
CA ASP A 227 4.37 -2.83 -9.49
C ASP A 227 3.33 -3.14 -10.58
N LEU A 228 3.59 -2.72 -11.83
CA LEU A 228 2.69 -3.03 -12.95
C LEU A 228 2.54 -4.54 -13.19
N ALA A 229 3.63 -5.30 -13.09
CA ALA A 229 3.62 -6.75 -13.25
C ALA A 229 2.95 -7.46 -12.07
N TYR A 230 3.17 -6.99 -10.83
CA TYR A 230 2.65 -7.57 -9.60
C TYR A 230 1.12 -7.62 -9.56
N PHE A 231 0.44 -6.60 -10.09
CA PHE A 231 -1.02 -6.55 -10.08
C PHE A 231 -1.69 -7.55 -11.04
N ILE A 232 -0.97 -8.06 -12.05
CA ILE A 232 -1.56 -8.94 -13.06
C ILE A 232 -2.01 -10.27 -12.43
N PRO A 233 -1.15 -11.05 -11.75
CA PRO A 233 -1.60 -12.29 -11.12
C PRO A 233 -2.65 -12.05 -10.05
N ILE A 234 -2.47 -11.03 -9.19
CA ILE A 234 -3.39 -10.76 -8.08
C ILE A 234 -4.81 -10.45 -8.57
N THR A 235 -4.93 -9.67 -9.64
CA THR A 235 -6.23 -9.27 -10.18
C THR A 235 -6.89 -10.39 -10.98
N TYR A 236 -6.11 -11.09 -11.81
CA TYR A 236 -6.66 -12.05 -12.78
C TYR A 236 -6.68 -13.50 -12.29
N LEU A 237 -6.02 -13.85 -11.18
CA LEU A 237 -5.95 -15.22 -10.68
C LEU A 237 -7.34 -15.86 -10.42
N PRO A 238 -8.30 -15.22 -9.73
CA PRO A 238 -9.64 -15.79 -9.56
C PRO A 238 -10.37 -15.99 -10.89
N SER A 239 -10.32 -15.00 -11.78
CA SER A 239 -10.95 -15.04 -13.10
C SER A 239 -10.34 -16.11 -14.00
N TYR A 240 -9.02 -16.28 -13.95
CA TYR A 240 -8.28 -17.33 -14.64
C TYR A 240 -8.76 -18.71 -14.20
N TYR A 241 -8.82 -18.96 -12.88
CA TYR A 241 -9.29 -20.23 -12.33
C TYR A 241 -10.73 -20.56 -12.77
N LEU A 242 -11.63 -19.57 -12.74
CA LEU A 242 -13.02 -19.76 -13.19
C LEU A 242 -13.09 -20.11 -14.68
N SER A 243 -12.35 -19.40 -15.52
CA SER A 243 -12.30 -19.66 -16.96
C SER A 243 -11.71 -21.03 -17.27
N ARG A 244 -10.67 -21.45 -16.54
CA ARG A 244 -10.03 -22.77 -16.67
C ARG A 244 -10.99 -23.91 -16.34
N GLN A 245 -11.84 -23.74 -15.33
CA GLN A 245 -12.78 -24.78 -14.87
C GLN A 245 -14.13 -24.75 -15.61
N ASN A 246 -14.29 -23.87 -16.62
CA ASN A 246 -15.56 -23.62 -17.31
C ASN A 246 -16.73 -23.30 -16.34
N LEU A 247 -16.43 -22.67 -15.21
CA LEU A 247 -17.43 -22.33 -14.20
C LEU A 247 -18.13 -21.01 -14.57
N PRO A 248 -19.47 -20.96 -14.53
CA PRO A 248 -20.19 -19.72 -14.82
C PRO A 248 -19.89 -18.65 -13.76
N THR A 249 -19.57 -17.44 -14.20
CA THR A 249 -19.23 -16.28 -13.36
C THR A 249 -20.32 -15.94 -12.33
N SER A 250 -21.56 -16.36 -12.58
CA SER A 250 -22.73 -16.16 -11.71
C SER A 250 -22.79 -17.07 -10.48
N SER A 251 -21.95 -18.10 -10.40
CA SER A 251 -21.86 -19.02 -9.25
C SER A 251 -20.90 -18.55 -8.13
N THR A 252 -20.63 -17.25 -8.09
CA THR A 252 -19.52 -16.60 -7.35
C THR A 252 -19.53 -16.83 -5.83
N ILE A 253 -20.65 -17.28 -5.25
CA ILE A 253 -20.88 -17.25 -3.80
C ILE A 253 -20.94 -18.66 -3.17
N SER A 254 -21.02 -19.75 -3.95
CA SER A 254 -21.10 -21.11 -3.37
C SER A 254 -20.58 -22.21 -4.30
N GLY A 255 -19.63 -23.04 -3.82
CA GLY A 255 -19.10 -24.21 -4.55
C GLY A 255 -17.69 -24.03 -5.13
N SER A 256 -17.37 -24.72 -6.24
CA SER A 256 -16.04 -24.77 -6.88
C SER A 256 -15.45 -23.39 -7.22
N ALA A 257 -16.28 -22.37 -7.45
CA ALA A 257 -15.86 -20.98 -7.67
C ALA A 257 -15.16 -20.34 -6.45
N ALA A 258 -15.48 -20.79 -5.23
CA ALA A 258 -14.85 -20.30 -4.00
C ALA A 258 -13.36 -20.61 -3.95
N PHE A 259 -12.92 -21.70 -4.59
CA PHE A 259 -11.51 -22.09 -4.62
C PHE A 259 -10.64 -21.03 -5.31
N GLY A 260 -11.13 -20.39 -6.39
CA GLY A 260 -10.42 -19.30 -7.06
C GLY A 260 -10.13 -18.10 -6.15
N TYR A 261 -11.06 -17.78 -5.25
CA TYR A 261 -10.87 -16.73 -4.24
C TYR A 261 -9.99 -17.21 -3.07
N GLN A 262 -10.06 -18.49 -2.71
CA GLN A 262 -9.15 -19.09 -1.74
C GLN A 262 -7.70 -19.07 -2.25
N LEU A 263 -7.45 -19.22 -3.56
CA LEU A 263 -6.11 -19.07 -4.14
C LEU A 263 -5.55 -17.66 -3.89
N LEU A 264 -6.37 -16.60 -3.98
CA LEU A 264 -5.95 -15.25 -3.62
C LEU A 264 -5.66 -15.11 -2.12
N ALA A 265 -6.40 -15.81 -1.26
CA ALA A 265 -6.11 -15.85 0.17
C ALA A 265 -4.77 -16.58 0.45
N ILE A 266 -4.49 -17.68 -0.25
CA ILE A 266 -3.21 -18.41 -0.16
C ILE A 266 -2.06 -17.51 -0.63
N LEU A 267 -2.23 -16.77 -1.75
CA LEU A 267 -1.25 -15.82 -2.26
C LEU A 267 -0.91 -14.73 -1.22
N ASN A 268 -1.92 -14.14 -0.60
CA ASN A 268 -1.72 -13.12 0.43
C ASN A 268 -1.06 -13.70 1.70
N ALA A 269 -1.39 -14.95 2.05
CA ALA A 269 -0.78 -15.65 3.17
C ALA A 269 0.71 -15.95 2.91
N SER A 270 1.08 -16.46 1.73
CA SER A 270 2.49 -16.66 1.37
C SER A 270 3.26 -15.33 1.35
N SER A 271 2.63 -14.24 0.90
CA SER A 271 3.22 -12.90 0.91
C SER A 271 3.55 -12.38 2.30
N CYS A 272 2.76 -12.72 3.33
CA CYS A 272 3.12 -12.38 4.71
C CYS A 272 4.47 -12.99 5.12
N PHE A 273 4.70 -14.27 4.78
CA PHE A 273 5.98 -14.93 5.06
C PHE A 273 7.11 -14.39 4.19
N GLY A 274 6.82 -14.19 2.90
CA GLY A 274 7.72 -13.58 1.92
C GLY A 274 8.25 -12.24 2.38
N ARG A 275 7.38 -11.34 2.86
CA ARG A 275 7.74 -10.00 3.36
C ARG A 275 8.62 -10.02 4.60
N LEU A 276 8.38 -10.95 5.53
CA LEU A 276 9.22 -11.09 6.73
C LEU A 276 10.62 -11.61 6.37
N ILE A 277 10.66 -12.65 5.53
CA ILE A 277 11.88 -13.34 5.16
C ILE A 277 12.71 -12.44 4.24
N SER A 278 12.14 -11.92 3.15
CA SER A 278 12.83 -10.99 2.23
C SER A 278 13.29 -9.71 2.93
N GLY A 279 12.50 -9.16 3.87
CA GLY A 279 12.91 -8.02 4.69
C GLY A 279 14.18 -8.33 5.49
N SER A 280 14.22 -9.48 6.16
CA SER A 280 15.41 -9.93 6.89
C SER A 280 16.59 -10.28 5.99
N LEU A 281 16.36 -10.87 4.81
CA LEU A 281 17.41 -11.13 3.83
C LEU A 281 18.00 -9.82 3.29
N GLY A 282 17.17 -8.80 3.06
CA GLY A 282 17.60 -7.47 2.62
C GLY A 282 18.58 -6.82 3.60
N ASP A 283 18.31 -6.96 4.91
CA ASP A 283 19.17 -6.45 5.98
C ASP A 283 20.53 -7.16 6.03
N HIS A 284 20.64 -8.42 5.58
CA HIS A 284 21.88 -9.21 5.68
C HIS A 284 22.67 -9.29 4.36
N PHE A 285 22.00 -9.54 3.23
CA PHE A 285 22.60 -9.74 1.91
C PHE A 285 22.59 -8.50 1.03
N GLY A 286 21.93 -7.42 1.49
CA GLY A 286 21.73 -6.19 0.75
C GLY A 286 20.38 -6.14 0.04
N HIS A 287 19.77 -4.96 0.08
CA HIS A 287 18.43 -4.70 -0.46
C HIS A 287 18.34 -4.96 -1.97
N TYR A 288 19.29 -4.47 -2.76
CA TYR A 288 19.29 -4.68 -4.22
C TYR A 288 19.52 -6.15 -4.61
N ASN A 289 20.41 -6.87 -3.92
CA ASN A 289 20.65 -8.29 -4.18
C ASN A 289 19.39 -9.12 -3.92
N THR A 290 18.73 -8.85 -2.80
CA THR A 290 17.47 -9.52 -2.44
C THR A 290 16.37 -9.21 -3.46
N MET A 291 16.24 -7.94 -3.89
CA MET A 291 15.30 -7.55 -4.93
C MET A 291 15.54 -8.30 -6.25
N ILE A 292 16.79 -8.41 -6.71
CA ILE A 292 17.13 -9.14 -7.96
C ILE A 292 16.75 -10.62 -7.86
N ILE A 293 17.05 -11.27 -6.73
CA ILE A 293 16.73 -12.69 -6.50
C ILE A 293 15.21 -12.89 -6.50
N SER A 294 14.47 -12.07 -5.75
CA SER A 294 12.99 -12.14 -5.72
C SER A 294 12.39 -11.94 -7.10
N LEU A 295 12.86 -10.96 -7.87
CA LEU A 295 12.37 -10.72 -9.23
C LEU A 295 12.66 -11.88 -10.17
N PHE A 296 13.86 -12.47 -10.07
CA PHE A 296 14.20 -13.67 -10.84
C PHE A 296 13.27 -14.85 -10.51
N LEU A 297 12.96 -15.07 -9.22
CA LEU A 297 12.01 -16.10 -8.80
C LEU A 297 10.59 -15.83 -9.29
N CYS A 298 10.14 -14.57 -9.26
CA CYS A 298 8.84 -14.17 -9.83
C CYS A 298 8.77 -14.50 -11.33
N VAL A 299 9.78 -14.11 -12.11
CA VAL A 299 9.86 -14.39 -13.54
C VAL A 299 9.88 -15.91 -13.79
N LEU A 300 10.70 -16.65 -13.06
CA LEU A 300 10.79 -18.09 -13.17
C LEU A 300 9.45 -18.76 -12.86
N SER A 301 8.73 -18.32 -11.82
CA SER A 301 7.42 -18.87 -11.45
C SER A 301 6.38 -18.68 -12.57
N ILE A 302 6.39 -17.53 -13.25
CA ILE A 302 5.48 -17.26 -14.37
C ILE A 302 5.79 -18.20 -15.54
N PHE A 303 7.06 -18.30 -15.95
CA PHE A 303 7.44 -19.11 -17.12
C PHE A 303 7.46 -20.62 -16.87
N ALA A 304 7.75 -21.07 -15.65
CA ALA A 304 7.89 -22.48 -15.31
C ALA A 304 6.61 -23.09 -14.71
N LEU A 305 5.68 -22.29 -14.19
CA LEU A 305 4.48 -22.79 -13.53
C LEU A 305 3.19 -22.26 -14.17
N TRP A 306 3.03 -20.94 -14.29
CA TRP A 306 1.78 -20.38 -14.81
C TRP A 306 1.60 -20.59 -16.32
N LEU A 307 2.64 -20.33 -17.11
CA LEU A 307 2.61 -20.53 -18.56
C LEU A 307 2.38 -22.01 -18.92
N PRO A 308 3.07 -22.99 -18.31
CA PRO A 308 2.77 -24.41 -18.53
C PRO A 308 1.35 -24.79 -18.12
N ASP A 309 0.80 -24.30 -16.99
CA ASP A 309 -0.58 -24.59 -16.57
C ASP A 309 -1.62 -24.18 -17.65
N ILE A 310 -1.34 -23.11 -18.40
CA ILE A 310 -2.17 -22.66 -19.54
C ILE A 310 -2.04 -23.64 -20.73
N VAL A 311 -0.81 -24.03 -21.06
CA VAL A 311 -0.51 -24.84 -22.27
C VAL A 311 -0.87 -26.31 -22.09
N THR A 312 -0.69 -26.87 -20.88
CA THR A 312 -0.94 -28.29 -20.57
C THR A 312 -2.38 -28.55 -20.13
N THR A 313 -3.36 -27.90 -20.78
CA THR A 313 -4.80 -27.86 -20.44
C THR A 313 -5.50 -29.24 -20.44
N SER A 314 -4.76 -30.33 -20.63
CA SER A 314 -5.23 -31.72 -20.60
C SER A 314 -5.31 -32.35 -19.20
N SER A 315 -4.91 -31.66 -18.12
CA SER A 315 -5.10 -32.15 -16.75
C SER A 315 -6.04 -31.26 -15.92
N ASP A 316 -7.07 -31.87 -15.32
CA ASP A 316 -7.99 -31.22 -14.37
C ASP A 316 -7.30 -30.81 -13.05
N SER A 317 -6.00 -31.13 -12.88
CA SER A 317 -5.31 -30.94 -11.61
C SER A 317 -4.91 -29.47 -11.36
N PRO A 318 -5.33 -28.83 -10.25
CA PRO A 318 -4.97 -27.45 -9.93
C PRO A 318 -3.55 -27.30 -9.34
N VAL A 319 -2.73 -28.35 -9.36
CA VAL A 319 -1.49 -28.44 -8.59
C VAL A 319 -0.45 -27.41 -9.03
N LEU A 320 -0.23 -27.27 -10.35
CA LEU A 320 0.71 -26.28 -10.91
C LEU A 320 0.32 -24.85 -10.51
N LEU A 321 -0.98 -24.55 -10.58
CA LEU A 321 -1.52 -23.25 -10.19
C LEU A 321 -1.33 -22.98 -8.68
N ILE A 322 -1.55 -23.97 -7.81
CA ILE A 322 -1.33 -23.83 -6.36
C ILE A 322 0.15 -23.56 -6.06
N ILE A 323 1.06 -24.30 -6.70
CA ILE A 323 2.51 -24.11 -6.52
C ILE A 323 2.93 -22.72 -7.01
N PHE A 324 2.41 -22.29 -8.17
CA PHE A 324 2.61 -20.92 -8.68
C PHE A 324 2.17 -19.88 -7.65
N VAL A 325 0.96 -20.01 -7.10
CA VAL A 325 0.40 -19.07 -6.13
C VAL A 325 1.26 -18.96 -4.87
N ILE A 326 1.78 -20.08 -4.37
CA ILE A 326 2.65 -20.09 -3.19
C ILE A 326 3.98 -19.39 -3.48
N ILE A 327 4.63 -19.75 -4.60
CA ILE A 327 5.95 -19.23 -4.96
C ILE A 327 5.89 -17.76 -5.40
N PHE A 328 4.91 -17.38 -6.22
CA PHE A 328 4.73 -16.01 -6.68
C PHE A 328 4.27 -15.08 -5.54
N GLY A 329 3.48 -15.62 -4.59
CA GLY A 329 3.05 -14.84 -3.44
C GLY A 329 4.18 -14.58 -2.44
N PHE A 330 5.18 -15.47 -2.33
CA PHE A 330 6.36 -15.31 -1.48
C PHE A 330 7.28 -14.19 -2.00
#